data_AF-A0A8T2RJE7-F1
#
_entry.id   AF-A0A8T2RJE7-F1
#
_cell.length_a   1.000
_cell.length_b   1.000
_cell.length_c   1.000
_cell.angle_alpha   90.00
_cell.angle_beta   90.00
_cell.angle_gamma   90.00
#
_symmetry.space_group_name_H-M   'P 1'
#
loop_
_entity.id
_entity.type
_entity.pdbx_description
1 polymer ?
#
loop_
_entity_poly.entity_id
_entity_poly.type
_entity_poly.pdbx_seq_one_letter_code
_entity_poly.pdbx_strand_id
1 'polypeptide(L)'
;MMVHCARLQCGNMKVMCVNNSGGKSTSPFPDTPFMVQAVPPEKRACFPKKAAFQLCVSAASRELTGSLTNVEGLRFAIVVGQFNEFVTRPLLAGALGTFKKHLVKDSDIDIVWVPGSFEIPITAQAIAKSGKYHAVLCIGTVIRGETTHYDAVANAAASGVLSASLNSGVPCIFGVLTCENLEQALHRAGGKAGNKGAEAAVTAMEMASLFYHQLPTLK
;
A
#
# COMPACT_ATOMS: atom_id res chain seq x y z
N MET A 1 -49.84 -38.06 -5.69
CA MET A 1 -49.15 -37.30 -6.75
C MET A 1 -47.66 -37.44 -6.54
N MET A 2 -46.99 -38.07 -7.51
CA MET A 2 -45.55 -38.31 -7.58
C MET A 2 -44.74 -37.00 -7.71
N VAL A 3 -43.63 -36.93 -6.98
CA VAL A 3 -42.23 -36.82 -7.47
C VAL A 3 -41.89 -35.86 -8.63
N HIS A 4 -40.85 -35.05 -8.37
CA HIS A 4 -39.69 -34.66 -9.22
C HIS A 4 -39.43 -33.18 -9.60
N CYS A 5 -38.20 -32.80 -9.24
CA CYS A 5 -37.24 -31.90 -9.88
C CYS A 5 -37.46 -31.62 -11.38
N ALA A 6 -37.39 -30.35 -11.78
CA ALA A 6 -37.12 -29.95 -13.16
C ALA A 6 -36.41 -28.59 -13.24
N ARG A 7 -35.28 -28.58 -13.96
CA ARG A 7 -34.53 -27.41 -14.46
C ARG A 7 -35.39 -26.58 -15.41
N LEU A 8 -35.10 -25.27 -15.49
CA LEU A 8 -35.38 -24.46 -16.67
C LEU A 8 -34.20 -23.52 -16.97
N GLN A 9 -33.81 -23.54 -18.24
CA GLN A 9 -32.74 -22.80 -18.90
C GLN A 9 -33.21 -21.42 -19.36
N CYS A 10 -32.29 -20.45 -19.46
CA CYS A 10 -32.35 -19.33 -20.40
C CYS A 10 -30.93 -18.76 -20.52
N GLY A 11 -30.30 -18.45 -21.65
CA GLY A 11 -30.66 -18.43 -23.06
C GLY A 11 -29.41 -17.91 -23.81
N ASN A 12 -29.20 -18.36 -25.05
CA ASN A 12 -28.05 -18.08 -25.89
C ASN A 12 -27.85 -16.58 -26.20
N MET A 13 -26.60 -16.09 -26.13
CA MET A 13 -26.15 -14.97 -26.97
C MET A 13 -24.77 -15.30 -27.56
N LYS A 14 -24.73 -15.54 -28.88
CA LYS A 14 -23.52 -15.67 -29.69
C LYS A 14 -22.82 -14.31 -29.74
N VAL A 15 -21.53 -14.27 -29.44
CA VAL A 15 -20.65 -13.20 -29.95
C VAL A 15 -19.53 -13.89 -30.73
N MET A 16 -19.51 -13.65 -32.04
CA MET A 16 -18.40 -14.01 -32.92
C MET A 16 -17.22 -13.08 -32.61
N CYS A 17 -16.02 -13.65 -32.41
CA CYS A 17 -14.78 -12.90 -32.51
C CYS A 17 -14.09 -13.25 -33.84
N VAL A 18 -13.96 -12.23 -34.69
CA VAL A 18 -13.13 -12.23 -35.90
C VAL A 18 -11.70 -11.94 -35.46
N ASN A 19 -10.76 -12.86 -35.72
CA ASN A 19 -9.33 -12.62 -35.51
C ASN A 19 -8.75 -11.96 -36.75
N ASN A 20 -8.19 -10.76 -36.59
CA ASN A 20 -7.32 -10.15 -37.59
C ASN A 20 -5.85 -10.30 -37.16
N SER A 21 -5.08 -10.88 -38.06
CA SER A 21 -3.65 -11.19 -37.98
C SER A 21 -2.78 -9.98 -38.33
N GLY A 22 -1.63 -9.84 -37.68
CA GLY A 22 -0.49 -9.12 -38.26
C GLY A 22 0.54 -8.60 -37.25
N GLY A 23 1.78 -9.08 -37.34
CA GLY A 23 2.94 -8.46 -36.68
C GLY A 23 4.10 -9.42 -36.41
N LYS A 24 5.08 -9.47 -37.33
CA LYS A 24 6.35 -10.22 -37.22
C LYS A 24 7.42 -9.40 -36.48
N SER A 25 8.22 -10.04 -35.63
CA SER A 25 9.60 -9.61 -35.35
C SER A 25 10.48 -10.81 -35.00
N THR A 26 11.66 -10.82 -35.60
CA THR A 26 12.66 -11.89 -35.67
C THR A 26 13.73 -11.78 -34.59
N SER A 27 14.15 -12.90 -34.00
CA SER A 27 15.49 -13.04 -33.40
C SER A 27 15.96 -14.51 -33.39
N PRO A 28 17.27 -14.78 -33.40
CA PRO A 28 17.85 -16.01 -33.94
C PRO A 28 18.33 -16.96 -32.84
N PHE A 29 17.70 -18.11 -32.66
CA PHE A 29 18.30 -19.24 -31.95
C PHE A 29 17.87 -20.57 -32.59
N PRO A 30 18.76 -21.58 -32.64
CA PRO A 30 18.56 -22.80 -33.41
C PRO A 30 17.56 -23.76 -32.74
N ASP A 31 16.67 -24.30 -33.57
CA ASP A 31 15.61 -25.24 -33.21
C ASP A 31 16.17 -26.60 -32.79
N THR A 32 16.12 -26.92 -31.48
CA THR A 32 16.08 -28.31 -31.01
C THR A 32 14.69 -28.61 -30.47
N PRO A 33 14.01 -29.67 -30.94
CA PRO A 33 12.65 -29.97 -30.55
C PRO A 33 12.61 -30.52 -29.12
N PHE A 34 12.30 -29.66 -28.15
CA PHE A 34 11.85 -30.12 -26.84
C PHE A 34 10.43 -30.69 -27.03
N MET A 35 10.26 -31.98 -26.79
CA MET A 35 8.97 -32.65 -26.90
C MET A 35 7.95 -32.02 -25.92
N VAL A 36 7.15 -31.09 -26.42
CA VAL A 36 5.90 -30.69 -25.79
C VAL A 36 4.90 -31.81 -26.11
N GLN A 37 4.67 -32.71 -25.16
CA GLN A 37 3.54 -33.61 -25.27
C GLN A 37 2.26 -32.79 -25.28
N ALA A 38 1.55 -32.84 -26.41
CA ALA A 38 0.23 -32.26 -26.56
C ALA A 38 -0.73 -32.96 -25.58
N VAL A 39 -1.30 -32.19 -24.65
CA VAL A 39 -2.38 -32.66 -23.79
C VAL A 39 -3.65 -32.82 -24.66
N PRO A 40 -4.32 -33.98 -24.65
CA PRO A 40 -5.47 -34.26 -25.52
C PRO A 40 -6.67 -33.33 -25.24
N PRO A 41 -7.50 -33.03 -26.25
CA PRO A 41 -8.53 -32.00 -26.17
C PRO A 41 -9.83 -32.56 -25.56
N GLU A 42 -9.79 -33.13 -24.37
CA GLU A 42 -11.01 -33.52 -23.64
C GLU A 42 -10.89 -33.21 -22.16
N LYS A 43 -11.30 -31.99 -21.81
CA LYS A 43 -12.01 -31.57 -20.58
C LYS A 43 -11.92 -30.05 -20.46
N ARG A 44 -12.75 -29.33 -21.22
CA ARG A 44 -13.09 -27.94 -20.90
C ARG A 44 -13.89 -27.94 -19.59
N ALA A 45 -13.18 -27.97 -18.47
CA ALA A 45 -13.78 -27.72 -17.17
C ALA A 45 -14.20 -26.25 -17.12
N CYS A 46 -15.51 -26.03 -16.96
CA CYS A 46 -16.08 -24.76 -16.58
C CYS A 46 -15.40 -24.29 -15.28
N PHE A 47 -14.51 -23.30 -15.35
CA PHE A 47 -13.91 -22.70 -14.15
C PHE A 47 -15.03 -22.07 -13.32
N PRO A 48 -15.31 -22.55 -12.09
CA PRO A 48 -16.30 -21.92 -11.24
C PRO A 48 -15.82 -20.51 -10.88
N LYS A 49 -16.66 -19.52 -11.15
CA LYS A 49 -16.46 -18.13 -10.73
C LYS A 49 -16.41 -18.09 -9.19
N LYS A 50 -15.33 -17.49 -8.65
CA LYS A 50 -15.13 -17.11 -7.24
C LYS A 50 -15.20 -18.28 -6.22
N ALA A 51 -14.11 -19.03 -6.11
CA ALA A 51 -13.79 -19.69 -4.84
C ALA A 51 -12.99 -18.69 -3.99
N ALA A 52 -13.54 -18.27 -2.85
CA ALA A 52 -12.75 -17.62 -1.81
C ALA A 52 -11.67 -18.61 -1.39
N PHE A 53 -10.41 -18.23 -1.57
CA PHE A 53 -9.28 -19.04 -1.15
C PHE A 53 -9.22 -18.95 0.38
N GLN A 54 -9.93 -19.83 1.08
CA GLN A 54 -9.88 -19.93 2.54
C GLN A 54 -8.48 -20.44 2.91
N LEU A 55 -7.62 -19.55 3.37
CA LEU A 55 -6.33 -19.94 3.92
C LEU A 55 -6.59 -20.72 5.21
N CYS A 56 -6.27 -22.01 5.22
CA CYS A 56 -6.40 -22.84 6.42
C CYS A 56 -5.20 -22.57 7.33
N VAL A 57 -5.31 -21.56 8.19
CA VAL A 57 -4.36 -21.30 9.28
C VAL A 57 -4.51 -22.45 10.28
N SER A 58 -3.40 -23.10 10.65
CA SER A 58 -3.41 -24.21 11.62
C SER A 58 -3.98 -23.74 12.96
N ALA A 59 -4.73 -24.61 13.66
CA ALA A 59 -5.26 -24.32 14.99
C ALA A 59 -4.18 -23.99 16.04
N ALA A 60 -2.91 -24.27 15.74
CA ALA A 60 -1.77 -23.95 16.60
C ALA A 60 -1.21 -22.52 16.41
N SER A 61 -1.47 -21.86 15.28
CA SER A 61 -0.95 -20.51 15.00
C SER A 61 -1.84 -19.42 15.61
N ARG A 62 -1.22 -18.46 16.30
CA ARG A 62 -1.88 -17.25 16.79
C ARG A 62 -1.83 -16.16 15.72
N GLU A 63 -2.98 -15.58 15.40
CA GLU A 63 -3.09 -14.44 14.50
C GLU A 63 -3.18 -13.15 15.33
N LEU A 64 -2.22 -12.24 15.14
CA LEU A 64 -2.17 -10.95 15.82
C LEU A 64 -2.34 -9.85 14.78
N THR A 65 -3.35 -9.01 14.95
CA THR A 65 -3.67 -7.92 14.02
C THR A 65 -3.79 -6.59 14.78
N GLY A 66 -3.50 -5.49 14.08
CA GLY A 66 -3.80 -4.16 14.58
C GLY A 66 -5.29 -3.87 14.50
N SER A 67 -5.78 -2.94 15.31
CA SER A 67 -7.16 -2.48 15.26
C SER A 67 -7.22 -0.99 14.94
N LEU A 68 -8.21 -0.61 14.13
CA LEU A 68 -8.52 0.80 13.83
C LEU A 68 -9.53 1.43 14.80
N THR A 69 -10.07 0.64 15.73
CA THR A 69 -11.03 1.11 16.74
C THR A 69 -10.37 1.36 18.09
N ASN A 70 -9.25 0.68 18.38
CA ASN A 70 -8.57 0.79 19.66
C ASN A 70 -7.34 1.73 19.59
N VAL A 71 -7.60 2.98 19.22
CA VAL A 71 -6.57 4.00 19.00
C VAL A 71 -6.52 5.07 20.11
N GLU A 72 -7.36 4.94 21.13
CA GLU A 72 -7.37 5.88 22.25
C GLU A 72 -6.06 5.83 23.05
N GLY A 73 -5.49 7.00 23.34
CA GLY A 73 -4.22 7.12 24.06
C GLY A 73 -2.96 6.88 23.21
N LEU A 74 -3.12 6.48 21.94
CA LEU A 74 -2.01 6.40 21.01
C LEU A 74 -1.64 7.80 20.50
N ARG A 75 -0.40 8.20 20.72
CA ARG A 75 0.21 9.42 20.19
C ARG A 75 0.94 9.19 18.88
N PHE A 76 0.76 10.09 17.93
CA PHE A 76 1.34 10.04 16.59
C PHE A 76 2.15 11.30 16.32
N ALA A 77 3.21 11.15 15.52
CA ALA A 77 3.90 12.29 14.94
C ALA A 77 3.79 12.22 13.41
N ILE A 78 3.66 13.37 12.75
CA ILE A 78 3.66 13.48 11.30
C ILE A 78 4.84 14.36 10.88
N VAL A 79 5.79 13.79 10.15
CA VAL A 79 6.92 14.54 9.56
C VAL A 79 6.58 14.86 8.11
N VAL A 80 6.54 16.13 7.75
CA VAL A 80 6.08 16.59 6.43
C VAL A 80 7.17 17.37 5.71
N GLY A 81 7.52 16.94 4.51
CA GLY A 81 8.36 17.71 3.60
C GLY A 81 7.63 18.94 3.04
N GLN A 82 8.24 20.11 3.13
CA GLN A 82 7.71 21.36 2.56
C GLN A 82 7.84 21.39 1.03
N PHE A 83 8.87 20.76 0.47
CA PHE A 83 9.03 20.67 -0.98
C PHE A 83 7.82 19.95 -1.64
N ASN A 84 7.31 20.51 -2.74
CA ASN A 84 6.05 20.11 -3.39
C ASN A 84 4.80 20.28 -2.50
N GLU A 85 4.71 21.41 -1.81
CA GLU A 85 3.67 21.72 -0.82
C GLU A 85 2.22 21.57 -1.34
N PHE A 86 1.99 21.87 -2.61
CA PHE A 86 0.69 21.71 -3.27
C PHE A 86 0.25 20.23 -3.37
N VAL A 87 1.17 19.26 -3.19
CA VAL A 87 0.87 17.82 -3.04
C VAL A 87 0.92 17.41 -1.57
N THR A 88 1.95 17.83 -0.82
CA THR A 88 2.15 17.36 0.56
C THR A 88 1.09 17.90 1.52
N ARG A 89 0.55 19.10 1.30
CA ARG A 89 -0.59 19.61 2.08
C ARG A 89 -1.87 18.79 1.90
N PRO A 90 -2.33 18.46 0.68
CA PRO A 90 -3.44 17.53 0.50
C PRO A 90 -3.20 16.14 1.11
N LEU A 91 -1.96 15.63 1.07
CA LEU A 91 -1.61 14.37 1.75
C LEU A 91 -1.77 14.49 3.27
N LEU A 92 -1.22 15.56 3.86
CA LEU A 92 -1.37 15.85 5.29
C LEU A 92 -2.85 16.01 5.68
N ALA A 93 -3.62 16.76 4.90
CA ALA A 93 -5.05 16.93 5.12
C ALA A 93 -5.80 15.59 5.05
N GLY A 94 -5.42 14.71 4.12
CA GLY A 94 -5.93 13.34 4.04
C GLY A 94 -5.62 12.52 5.29
N ALA A 95 -4.38 12.60 5.79
CA ALA A 95 -3.96 11.92 7.00
C ALA A 95 -4.72 12.39 8.24
N LEU A 96 -4.79 13.71 8.45
CA LEU A 96 -5.52 14.33 9.56
C LEU A 96 -7.02 14.02 9.49
N GLY A 97 -7.60 14.06 8.28
CA GLY A 97 -8.98 13.68 8.05
C GLY A 97 -9.25 12.22 8.42
N THR A 98 -8.33 11.31 8.14
CA THR A 98 -8.41 9.91 8.58
C THR A 98 -8.31 9.79 10.10
N PHE A 99 -7.31 10.40 10.73
CA PHE A 99 -7.17 10.36 12.18
C PHE A 99 -8.43 10.84 12.90
N LYS A 100 -9.01 11.95 12.44
CA LYS A 100 -10.26 12.50 12.97
C LYS A 100 -11.45 11.55 12.79
N LYS A 101 -11.57 10.87 11.64
CA LYS A 101 -12.63 9.87 11.40
C LYS A 101 -12.53 8.69 12.37
N HIS A 102 -11.33 8.35 12.79
CA HIS A 102 -11.04 7.29 13.76
C HIS A 102 -10.93 7.79 15.20
N LEU A 103 -11.41 9.01 15.48
CA LEU A 103 -11.51 9.59 16.83
C LEU A 103 -10.15 9.78 17.54
N VAL A 104 -9.05 9.84 16.80
CA VAL A 104 -7.76 10.29 17.36
C VAL A 104 -7.87 11.79 17.65
N LYS A 105 -7.47 12.20 18.86
CA LYS A 105 -7.55 13.60 19.28
C LYS A 105 -6.42 14.41 18.64
N ASP A 106 -6.72 15.64 18.26
CA ASP A 106 -5.71 16.56 17.70
C ASP A 106 -4.54 16.80 18.67
N SER A 107 -4.75 16.70 19.98
CA SER A 107 -3.70 16.81 21.02
C SER A 107 -2.70 15.64 21.04
N ASP A 108 -3.07 14.52 20.45
CA ASP A 108 -2.25 13.31 20.36
C ASP A 108 -1.46 13.26 19.04
N ILE A 109 -1.56 14.30 18.20
CA ILE A 109 -0.91 14.38 16.90
C ILE A 109 0.01 15.60 16.86
N ASP A 110 1.31 15.36 16.74
CA ASP A 110 2.31 16.42 16.57
C ASP A 110 2.77 16.49 15.09
N ILE A 111 2.72 17.67 14.47
CA ILE A 111 3.12 17.88 13.07
C ILE A 111 4.46 18.61 13.01
N VAL A 112 5.44 18.02 12.36
CA VAL A 112 6.80 18.55 12.22
C VAL A 112 7.11 18.78 10.75
N TRP A 113 7.43 20.02 10.40
CA TRP A 113 7.79 20.40 9.03
C TRP A 113 9.30 20.34 8.84
N VAL A 114 9.72 19.75 7.72
CA VAL A 114 11.11 19.70 7.28
C VAL A 114 11.22 20.26 5.85
N PRO A 115 12.40 20.76 5.42
CA PRO A 115 12.54 21.38 4.10
C PRO A 115 12.16 20.45 2.94
N GLY A 116 12.66 19.20 2.92
CA GLY A 116 12.36 18.25 1.86
C GLY A 116 12.29 16.79 2.34
N SER A 117 12.04 15.89 1.39
CA SER A 117 11.94 14.45 1.67
C SER A 117 13.24 13.82 2.17
N PHE A 118 14.38 14.48 1.93
CA PHE A 118 15.70 14.00 2.35
C PHE A 118 15.93 14.15 3.86
N GLU A 119 15.30 15.15 4.49
CA GLU A 119 15.40 15.39 5.94
C GLU A 119 14.39 14.57 6.75
N ILE A 120 13.35 14.03 6.10
CA ILE A 120 12.31 13.23 6.77
C ILE A 120 12.89 12.09 7.62
N PRO A 121 13.83 11.25 7.12
CA PRO A 121 14.40 10.15 7.89
C PRO A 121 15.04 10.53 9.23
N ILE A 122 15.90 11.55 9.23
CA ILE A 122 16.64 11.94 10.44
C ILE A 122 15.70 12.52 11.49
N THR A 123 14.73 13.33 11.06
CA THR A 123 13.69 13.88 11.94
C THR A 123 12.78 12.78 12.47
N ALA A 124 12.34 11.85 11.62
CA ALA A 124 11.53 10.71 12.02
C ALA A 124 12.25 9.85 13.07
N GLN A 125 13.55 9.58 12.88
CA GLN A 125 14.35 8.84 13.84
C GLN A 125 14.46 9.56 15.19
N ALA A 126 14.73 10.87 15.19
CA ALA A 126 14.83 11.66 16.42
C ALA A 126 13.51 11.67 17.21
N ILE A 127 12.40 11.84 16.51
CA ILE A 127 11.04 11.80 17.07
C ILE A 127 10.73 10.41 17.63
N ALA A 128 11.00 9.35 16.86
CA ALA A 128 10.75 7.98 17.28
C ALA A 128 11.56 7.60 18.53
N LYS A 129 12.85 7.96 18.58
CA LYS A 129 13.74 7.72 19.73
C LYS A 129 13.36 8.51 20.98
N SER A 130 12.50 9.53 20.88
CA SER A 130 12.03 10.28 22.06
C SER A 130 11.15 9.44 22.99
N GLY A 131 10.62 8.30 22.52
CA GLY A 131 9.72 7.43 23.28
C GLY A 131 8.31 8.00 23.51
N LYS A 132 7.99 9.17 22.94
CA LYS A 132 6.70 9.87 23.14
C LYS A 132 5.59 9.46 22.17
N TYR A 133 5.93 8.70 21.13
CA TYR A 133 5.04 8.40 20.01
C TYR A 133 4.98 6.90 19.75
N HIS A 134 3.81 6.44 19.31
CA HIS A 134 3.52 5.04 19.03
C HIS A 134 3.72 4.70 17.54
N ALA A 135 3.60 5.71 16.67
CA ALA A 135 4.00 5.62 15.27
C ALA A 135 4.36 7.01 14.74
N VAL A 136 5.21 7.04 13.73
CA VAL A 136 5.61 8.26 13.01
C VAL A 136 5.16 8.13 11.55
N LEU A 137 4.37 9.08 11.07
CA LEU A 137 3.92 9.15 9.69
C LEU A 137 4.84 10.09 8.89
N CYS A 138 5.49 9.58 7.86
CA CYS A 138 6.43 10.32 7.03
C CYS A 138 5.77 10.73 5.71
N ILE A 139 5.41 12.00 5.53
CA ILE A 139 4.76 12.54 4.33
C ILE A 139 5.74 13.36 3.51
N GLY A 140 5.85 13.06 2.23
CA GLY A 140 6.67 13.83 1.30
C GLY A 140 6.27 13.59 -0.14
N THR A 141 6.90 14.29 -1.07
CA THR A 141 6.68 14.06 -2.50
C THR A 141 7.95 14.39 -3.27
N VAL A 142 8.42 13.42 -4.05
CA VAL A 142 9.56 13.51 -4.96
C VAL A 142 9.02 13.23 -6.37
N ILE A 143 9.14 14.20 -7.27
CA ILE A 143 8.69 14.10 -8.66
C ILE A 143 9.93 14.04 -9.55
N ARG A 144 9.96 13.12 -10.51
CA ARG A 144 11.11 12.97 -11.41
C ARG A 144 11.31 14.26 -12.22
N GLY A 145 12.55 14.75 -12.20
CA GLY A 145 13.03 15.85 -13.02
C GLY A 145 13.97 15.34 -14.11
N GLU A 146 14.87 16.19 -14.57
CA GLU A 146 15.79 15.88 -15.68
C GLU A 146 17.00 15.04 -15.27
N THR A 147 17.33 15.02 -13.97
CA THR A 147 18.57 14.41 -13.47
C THR A 147 18.29 13.21 -12.57
N THR A 148 19.34 12.41 -12.34
CA THR A 148 19.34 11.28 -11.39
C THR A 148 19.20 11.71 -9.93
N HIS A 149 19.12 13.02 -9.65
CA HIS A 149 18.83 13.56 -8.31
C HIS A 149 17.53 12.98 -7.74
N TYR A 150 16.53 12.72 -8.60
CA TYR A 150 15.31 12.03 -8.19
C TYR A 150 15.61 10.69 -7.50
N ASP A 151 16.43 9.84 -8.12
CA ASP A 151 16.72 8.51 -7.59
C ASP A 151 17.52 8.60 -6.29
N ALA A 152 18.44 9.57 -6.19
CA ALA A 152 19.19 9.81 -4.96
C ALA A 152 18.27 10.19 -3.78
N VAL A 153 17.35 11.13 -3.99
CA VAL A 153 16.43 11.59 -2.94
C VAL A 153 15.38 10.53 -2.59
N ALA A 154 14.77 9.90 -3.60
CA ALA A 154 13.76 8.87 -3.39
C ALA A 154 14.32 7.66 -2.62
N ASN A 155 15.51 7.19 -3.01
CA ASN A 155 16.16 6.05 -2.35
C ASN A 155 16.62 6.40 -0.94
N ALA A 156 17.19 7.59 -0.73
CA ALA A 156 17.60 8.04 0.61
C ALA A 156 16.41 8.21 1.55
N ALA A 157 15.29 8.76 1.06
CA ALA A 157 14.07 8.89 1.85
C ALA A 157 13.49 7.51 2.23
N ALA A 158 13.36 6.59 1.27
CA ALA A 158 12.81 5.24 1.52
C ALA A 158 13.68 4.43 2.48
N SER A 159 14.98 4.32 2.18
CA SER A 159 15.94 3.60 3.02
C SER A 159 16.09 4.24 4.41
N GLY A 160 16.09 5.56 4.46
CA GLY A 160 16.18 6.31 5.70
C GLY A 160 14.96 6.12 6.61
N VAL A 161 13.74 6.17 6.08
CA VAL A 161 12.52 5.92 6.87
C VAL A 161 12.49 4.48 7.41
N LEU A 162 12.87 3.50 6.58
CA LEU A 162 13.01 2.11 7.02
C LEU A 162 14.02 2.00 8.16
N SER A 163 15.20 2.61 8.00
CA SER A 163 16.25 2.63 9.01
C SER A 163 15.81 3.33 10.29
N ALA A 164 15.04 4.42 10.18
CA ALA A 164 14.47 5.12 11.33
C ALA A 164 13.54 4.20 12.12
N SER A 165 12.69 3.42 11.43
CA SER A 165 11.80 2.47 12.09
C SER A 165 12.55 1.34 12.80
N LEU A 166 13.47 0.68 12.10
CA LEU A 166 14.24 -0.44 12.65
C LEU A 166 15.12 -0.03 13.84
N ASN A 167 15.78 1.12 13.74
CA ASN A 167 16.70 1.59 14.78
C ASN A 167 16.02 2.21 16.01
N SER A 168 14.73 2.58 15.89
CA SER A 168 13.96 3.14 17.01
C SER A 168 13.01 2.14 17.65
N GLY A 169 12.68 1.04 16.96
CA GLY A 169 11.62 0.11 17.39
C GLY A 169 10.21 0.66 17.22
N VAL A 170 10.05 1.90 16.73
CA VAL A 170 8.75 2.55 16.50
C VAL A 170 8.40 2.48 15.01
N PRO A 171 7.17 2.08 14.64
CA PRO A 171 6.72 2.09 13.25
C PRO A 171 6.85 3.48 12.60
N CYS A 172 7.72 3.61 11.60
CA CYS A 172 7.82 4.82 10.76
C CYS A 172 7.20 4.52 9.39
N ILE A 173 6.03 5.08 9.12
CA ILE A 173 5.24 4.77 7.93
C ILE A 173 5.68 5.63 6.76
N PHE A 174 6.02 4.98 5.64
CA PHE A 174 6.45 5.64 4.43
C PHE A 174 5.26 6.13 3.59
N GLY A 175 4.93 7.41 3.74
CA GLY A 175 3.92 8.14 2.95
C GLY A 175 4.53 9.15 1.97
N VAL A 176 5.76 8.91 1.50
CA VAL A 176 6.43 9.76 0.51
C VAL A 176 6.06 9.30 -0.90
N LEU A 177 5.48 10.19 -1.70
CA LEU A 177 5.20 9.90 -3.10
C LEU A 177 6.47 9.97 -3.93
N THR A 178 6.72 8.95 -4.75
CA THR A 178 7.77 8.90 -5.76
C THR A 178 7.10 8.73 -7.12
N CYS A 179 6.97 9.82 -7.88
CA CYS A 179 6.16 9.87 -9.10
C CYS A 179 6.97 10.36 -10.30
N GLU A 180 6.59 9.89 -11.49
CA GLU A 180 7.27 10.28 -12.74
C GLU A 180 6.86 11.68 -13.20
N ASN A 181 5.69 12.17 -12.79
CA ASN A 181 5.21 13.50 -13.14
C ASN A 181 4.23 14.05 -12.10
N LEU A 182 3.91 15.34 -12.26
CA LEU A 182 3.00 16.09 -11.39
C LEU A 182 1.58 15.50 -11.35
N GLU A 183 1.04 15.09 -12.49
CA GLU A 183 -0.33 14.56 -12.58
C GLU A 183 -0.49 13.27 -11.74
N GLN A 184 0.49 12.38 -11.80
CA GLN A 184 0.52 11.17 -10.98
C GLN A 184 0.52 11.47 -9.49
N ALA A 185 1.25 12.52 -9.07
CA ALA A 185 1.32 12.95 -7.68
C ALA A 185 -0.04 13.51 -7.22
N LEU A 186 -0.67 14.38 -8.01
CA LEU A 186 -2.00 14.94 -7.71
C LEU A 186 -3.08 13.86 -7.64
N HIS A 187 -3.06 12.88 -8.56
CA HIS A 187 -4.00 11.77 -8.51
C HIS A 187 -3.91 10.94 -7.22
N ARG A 188 -2.73 10.89 -6.57
CA ARG A 188 -2.48 10.16 -5.32
C ARG A 188 -2.64 11.02 -4.07
N ALA A 189 -2.89 12.32 -4.22
CA ALA A 189 -3.05 13.28 -3.14
C ALA A 189 -4.52 13.71 -2.92
N GLY A 190 -5.47 12.82 -3.21
CA GLY A 190 -6.90 13.08 -3.13
C GLY A 190 -7.62 13.13 -4.48
N GLY A 191 -6.93 12.80 -5.56
CA GLY A 191 -7.53 12.66 -6.89
C GLY A 191 -8.05 11.25 -7.17
N LYS A 192 -7.98 10.84 -8.44
CA LYS A 192 -8.57 9.59 -8.93
C LYS A 192 -8.01 8.31 -8.28
N ALA A 193 -6.77 8.36 -7.79
CA ALA A 193 -6.09 7.21 -7.19
C ALA A 193 -6.16 7.21 -5.65
N GLY A 194 -7.05 8.01 -5.07
CA GLY A 194 -7.20 8.13 -3.63
C GLY A 194 -6.19 9.11 -3.02
N ASN A 195 -5.97 8.98 -1.70
CA ASN A 195 -5.06 9.83 -0.95
C ASN A 195 -4.08 8.97 -0.16
N LYS A 196 -2.80 9.00 -0.55
CA LYS A 196 -1.76 8.19 0.10
C LYS A 196 -1.43 8.64 1.53
N GLY A 197 -1.67 9.90 1.88
CA GLY A 197 -1.58 10.36 3.26
C GLY A 197 -2.67 9.74 4.14
N ALA A 198 -3.90 9.63 3.61
CA ALA A 198 -4.99 8.96 4.29
C ALA A 198 -4.72 7.45 4.49
N GLU A 199 -4.24 6.76 3.45
CA GLU A 199 -3.85 5.34 3.55
C GLU A 199 -2.73 5.13 4.57
N ALA A 200 -1.69 5.96 4.52
CA ALA A 200 -0.57 5.86 5.43
C ALA A 200 -0.96 6.16 6.90
N ALA A 201 -1.94 7.04 7.14
CA ALA A 201 -2.51 7.25 8.48
C ALA A 201 -3.24 6.00 9.01
N VAL A 202 -3.98 5.28 8.16
CA VAL A 202 -4.59 4.00 8.54
C VAL A 202 -3.50 3.01 8.96
N THR A 203 -2.45 2.86 8.13
CA THR A 203 -1.32 1.97 8.46
C THR A 203 -0.62 2.38 9.76
N ALA A 204 -0.46 3.69 10.02
CA ALA A 204 0.15 4.17 11.27
C ALA A 204 -0.67 3.77 12.49
N MET A 205 -2.00 3.93 12.44
CA MET A 205 -2.89 3.51 13.53
C MET A 205 -2.85 2.00 13.75
N GLU A 206 -2.92 1.22 12.68
CA GLU A 206 -2.91 -0.24 12.77
C GLU A 206 -1.59 -0.77 13.35
N MET A 207 -0.45 -0.25 12.88
CA MET A 207 0.87 -0.60 13.38
C MET A 207 1.08 -0.17 14.84
N ALA A 208 0.64 1.04 15.20
CA ALA A 208 0.69 1.51 16.57
C ALA A 208 -0.16 0.62 17.50
N SER A 209 -1.38 0.29 17.09
CA SER A 209 -2.26 -0.62 17.83
C SER A 209 -1.64 -2.01 17.97
N LEU A 210 -1.04 -2.56 16.91
CA LEU A 210 -0.40 -3.87 16.94
C LEU A 210 0.78 -3.88 17.92
N PHE A 211 1.69 -2.91 17.80
CA PHE A 211 2.89 -2.84 18.63
C PHE A 211 2.57 -2.54 20.10
N TYR A 212 1.56 -1.72 20.35
CA TYR A 212 1.21 -1.34 21.71
C TYR A 212 0.41 -2.43 22.44
N HIS A 213 -0.60 -3.02 21.78
CA HIS A 213 -1.53 -3.96 22.44
C HIS A 213 -1.11 -5.42 22.30
N GLN A 214 -0.56 -5.82 21.15
CA GLN A 214 -0.28 -7.24 20.85
C GLN A 214 1.19 -7.62 21.05
N LEU A 215 2.13 -6.68 20.87
CA LEU A 215 3.57 -6.92 20.97
C LEU A 215 4.28 -6.06 22.04
N PRO A 216 3.78 -6.01 23.30
CA PRO A 216 4.34 -5.12 24.32
C PRO A 216 5.77 -5.48 24.75
N THR A 217 6.22 -6.71 24.49
CA THR A 217 7.56 -7.22 24.85
C THR A 217 8.68 -6.76 23.91
N LEU A 218 8.37 -5.98 22.87
CA LEU A 218 9.36 -5.41 21.93
C LEU A 218 9.81 -3.98 22.32
N LYS A 219 9.37 -3.47 23.47
CA LYS A 219 9.74 -2.14 23.97
C LYS A 219 11.03 -2.14 24.76
#